data_AF-A0A972B9N6-F1
#
_entry.id   AF-A0A972B9N6-F1
#
_cell.length_a   1.000
_cell.length_b   1.000
_cell.length_c   1.000
_cell.angle_alpha   90.00
_cell.angle_beta   90.00
_cell.angle_gamma   90.00
#
_symmetry.space_group_name_H-M   'P 1'
#
loop_
_entity.id
_entity.type
_entity.pdbx_description
1 polymer ?
#
loop_
_entity_poly.entity_id
_entity_poly.type
_entity_poly.pdbx_seq_one_letter_code
_entity_poly.pdbx_strand_id
1 'polypeptide(L)'
;MKIIKSLIFIIFAIFLLHIILLLYNSCEQHKREKEFLDKYEYEDFSKFKGINMWIRGYDESGKIIITGFIDFLKNDSLKFGEYILKMDTQDYSIPHMHWICVDKEVELDTIRLKHLAQTFMKYKIPGLYVDTAGNVFVYIKDFETMAFVRFANENERLKRSKEYTWKKIKNTDNWYK
;
A
#
# COMPACT_ATOMS: atom_id res chain seq x y z
N MET A 1 45.13 -25.30 7.79
CA MET A 1 44.55 -24.47 8.88
C MET A 1 44.31 -23.00 8.55
N LYS A 2 45.26 -22.25 7.94
CA LYS A 2 45.04 -20.81 7.61
C LYS A 2 43.85 -20.56 6.66
N ILE A 3 43.69 -21.39 5.62
CA ILE A 3 42.62 -21.27 4.63
C ILE A 3 41.24 -21.47 5.27
N ILE A 4 41.09 -22.47 6.15
CA ILE A 4 39.85 -22.77 6.87
C ILE A 4 39.45 -21.61 7.80
N LYS A 5 40.42 -21.03 8.54
CA LYS A 5 40.17 -19.85 9.39
C LYS A 5 39.72 -18.63 8.57
N SER A 6 40.33 -18.42 7.41
CA SER A 6 39.97 -17.34 6.47
C SER A 6 38.55 -17.54 5.93
N LEU A 7 38.18 -18.77 5.57
CA LEU A 7 36.84 -19.09 5.07
C LEU A 7 35.76 -18.87 6.13
N ILE A 8 35.99 -19.31 7.37
CA ILE A 8 35.07 -19.08 8.49
C ILE A 8 34.87 -17.57 8.73
N PHE A 9 35.94 -16.78 8.67
CA PHE A 9 35.85 -15.33 8.83
C PHE A 9 35.02 -14.67 7.71
N ILE A 10 35.19 -15.10 6.46
CA ILE A 10 34.41 -14.59 5.32
C ILE A 10 32.91 -14.92 5.49
N ILE A 11 32.57 -16.17 5.85
CA ILE A 11 31.18 -16.58 6.08
C ILE A 11 30.55 -15.75 7.21
N PHE A 12 31.28 -15.56 8.31
CA PHE A 12 30.82 -14.76 9.42
C PHE A 12 30.60 -13.29 9.04
N ALA A 13 31.50 -12.70 8.25
CA ALA A 13 31.36 -11.33 7.77
C ALA A 13 30.15 -11.16 6.84
N ILE A 14 29.91 -12.13 5.94
CA ILE A 14 28.72 -12.15 5.07
C ILE A 14 27.45 -12.25 5.91
N PHE A 15 27.43 -13.13 6.90
CA PHE A 15 26.27 -13.27 7.80
C PHE A 15 25.96 -11.99 8.58
N LEU A 16 27.00 -11.33 9.13
CA LEU A 16 26.86 -10.03 9.79
C LEU A 16 26.31 -8.96 8.84
N LEU A 17 26.81 -8.89 7.62
CA LEU A 17 26.32 -7.95 6.61
C LEU A 17 24.83 -8.17 6.31
N HIS A 18 24.40 -9.42 6.20
CA HIS A 18 22.98 -9.75 6.01
C HIS A 18 22.12 -9.30 7.20
N ILE A 19 22.57 -9.52 8.43
CA ILE A 19 21.86 -9.03 9.62
C ILE A 19 21.74 -7.51 9.61
N ILE A 20 22.83 -6.80 9.30
CA ILE A 20 22.84 -5.33 9.24
C ILE A 20 21.84 -4.83 8.18
N LEU A 21 21.82 -5.45 7.00
CA LEU A 21 20.87 -5.09 5.94
C LEU A 21 19.41 -5.35 6.35
N LEU A 22 19.12 -6.45 7.03
CA LEU A 22 17.78 -6.76 7.54
C LEU A 22 17.32 -5.74 8.60
N LEU A 23 18.21 -5.39 9.53
CA LEU A 23 17.93 -4.39 10.56
C LEU A 23 17.71 -3.00 9.96
N TYR A 24 18.53 -2.61 8.97
CA TYR A 24 18.38 -1.35 8.26
C TYR A 24 17.04 -1.25 7.54
N ASN A 25 16.67 -2.30 6.78
CA ASN A 25 15.40 -2.34 6.06
C ASN A 25 14.18 -2.25 7.00
N SER A 26 14.26 -2.92 8.15
CA SER A 26 13.21 -2.86 9.18
C SER A 26 13.07 -1.45 9.78
N CYS A 27 14.19 -0.80 10.10
CA CYS A 27 14.20 0.57 10.63
C CYS A 27 13.62 1.57 9.63
N GLU A 28 14.05 1.48 8.37
CA GLU A 28 13.54 2.31 7.27
C GLU A 28 12.05 2.11 7.02
N GLN A 29 11.54 0.87 7.11
CA GLN A 29 10.11 0.60 7.03
C GLN A 29 9.36 1.26 8.19
N HIS A 30 9.83 1.10 9.42
CA HIS A 30 9.18 1.68 10.60
C HIS A 30 9.13 3.21 10.53
N LYS A 31 10.19 3.84 10.01
CA LYS A 31 10.21 5.28 9.75
C LYS A 31 9.14 5.71 8.76
N ARG A 32 9.03 5.04 7.60
CA ARG A 32 8.01 5.35 6.59
C ARG A 32 6.59 5.12 7.11
N GLU A 33 6.38 4.07 7.90
CA GLU A 33 5.10 3.79 8.56
C GLU A 33 4.69 4.95 9.46
N LYS A 34 5.62 5.44 10.29
CA LYS A 34 5.37 6.59 11.16
C LYS A 34 5.08 7.86 10.37
N GLU A 35 5.90 8.18 9.36
CA GLU A 35 5.69 9.36 8.51
C GLU A 35 4.33 9.31 7.79
N PHE A 36 3.91 8.13 7.35
CA PHE A 36 2.58 7.92 6.76
C PHE A 36 1.47 8.22 7.77
N LEU A 37 1.53 7.60 8.95
CA LEU A 37 0.51 7.78 9.99
C LEU A 37 0.36 9.25 10.39
N ASP A 38 1.49 9.94 10.61
CA ASP A 38 1.54 11.36 10.97
C ASP A 38 0.96 12.23 9.84
N LYS A 39 1.30 11.94 8.58
CA LYS A 39 0.84 12.73 7.43
C LYS A 39 -0.65 12.57 7.12
N TYR A 40 -1.19 11.37 7.29
CA TYR A 40 -2.57 11.03 6.87
C TYR A 40 -3.54 10.82 8.04
N GLU A 41 -3.17 11.24 9.25
CA GLU A 41 -4.03 11.16 10.43
C GLU A 41 -5.40 11.82 10.22
N TYR A 42 -5.42 12.98 9.56
CA TYR A 42 -6.62 13.79 9.34
C TYR A 42 -7.02 13.92 7.88
N GLU A 43 -6.38 13.18 6.96
CA GLU A 43 -6.77 13.20 5.54
C GLU A 43 -8.21 12.74 5.38
N ASP A 44 -8.95 13.40 4.48
CA ASP A 44 -10.29 12.97 4.12
C ASP A 44 -10.26 11.93 2.99
N PHE A 45 -10.55 10.68 3.38
CA PHE A 45 -10.63 9.54 2.47
C PHE A 45 -12.03 9.34 1.87
N SER A 46 -13.02 10.18 2.21
CA SER A 46 -14.40 10.03 1.74
C SER A 46 -14.53 9.98 0.22
N LYS A 47 -13.70 10.75 -0.49
CA LYS A 47 -13.61 10.81 -1.95
C LYS A 47 -13.11 9.52 -2.61
N PHE A 48 -12.60 8.58 -1.82
CA PHE A 48 -12.03 7.31 -2.29
C PHE A 48 -12.87 6.08 -1.89
N LYS A 49 -14.08 6.27 -1.33
CA LYS A 49 -14.95 5.16 -0.95
C LYS A 49 -15.15 4.16 -2.09
N GLY A 50 -14.94 2.89 -1.80
CA GLY A 50 -15.03 1.81 -2.78
C GLY A 50 -13.80 1.66 -3.68
N ILE A 51 -12.70 2.37 -3.43
CA ILE A 51 -11.48 2.27 -4.24
C ILE A 51 -10.48 1.36 -3.52
N ASN A 52 -9.97 0.36 -4.24
CA ASN A 52 -8.79 -0.38 -3.84
C ASN A 52 -7.67 -0.25 -4.88
N MET A 53 -6.42 -0.33 -4.41
CA MET A 53 -5.22 -0.30 -5.22
C MET A 53 -4.15 -1.19 -4.58
N TRP A 54 -3.47 -1.96 -5.42
CA TRP A 54 -2.49 -2.97 -5.03
C TRP A 54 -1.32 -2.95 -5.97
N ILE A 55 -0.11 -2.94 -5.44
CA ILE A 55 1.08 -3.20 -6.24
C ILE A 55 1.06 -4.67 -6.65
N ARG A 56 1.04 -4.93 -7.96
CA ARG A 56 1.16 -6.29 -8.52
C ARG A 56 2.59 -6.70 -8.78
N GLY A 57 3.46 -5.74 -9.07
CA GLY A 57 4.86 -5.99 -9.35
C GLY A 57 5.44 -4.94 -10.29
N TYR A 58 6.35 -5.40 -11.16
CA TYR A 58 7.05 -4.56 -12.12
C TYR A 58 6.88 -5.13 -13.53
N ASP A 59 6.78 -4.26 -14.54
CA ASP A 59 6.85 -4.69 -15.93
C ASP A 59 8.30 -4.92 -16.39
N GLU A 60 8.48 -5.42 -17.60
CA GLU A 60 9.80 -5.69 -18.19
C GLU A 60 10.69 -4.44 -18.29
N SER A 61 10.09 -3.24 -18.28
CA SER A 61 10.81 -1.97 -18.27
C SER A 61 11.13 -1.45 -16.85
N GLY A 62 10.79 -2.22 -15.81
CA GLY A 62 10.99 -1.85 -14.42
C GLY A 62 9.97 -0.85 -13.88
N LYS A 63 8.85 -0.60 -14.58
CA LYS A 63 7.78 0.27 -14.08
C LYS A 63 6.88 -0.48 -13.12
N ILE A 64 6.41 0.20 -12.08
CA ILE A 64 5.50 -0.35 -11.08
C ILE A 64 4.14 -0.56 -11.72
N ILE A 65 3.61 -1.77 -11.62
CA ILE A 65 2.25 -2.11 -12.00
C ILE A 65 1.39 -2.06 -10.73
N ILE A 66 0.43 -1.16 -10.71
CA ILE A 66 -0.61 -1.11 -9.68
C ILE A 66 -1.91 -1.54 -10.33
N THR A 67 -2.65 -2.45 -9.69
CA THR A 67 -4.01 -2.75 -10.10
C THR A 67 -5.01 -2.40 -9.02
N GLY A 68 -6.24 -2.12 -9.43
CA GLY A 68 -7.25 -1.64 -8.50
C GLY A 68 -8.66 -1.88 -8.98
N PHE A 69 -9.59 -1.64 -8.08
CA PHE A 69 -11.01 -1.83 -8.26
C PHE A 69 -11.77 -0.61 -7.73
N ILE A 70 -12.90 -0.27 -8.33
CA ILE A 70 -13.71 0.93 -8.01
C ILE A 70 -15.19 0.55 -7.92
N ASP A 71 -15.68 0.36 -6.69
CA ASP A 71 -17.02 -0.14 -6.37
C ASP A 71 -18.15 0.77 -6.83
N PHE A 72 -17.99 2.10 -6.80
CA PHE A 72 -19.08 3.00 -7.21
C PHE A 72 -19.37 2.95 -8.72
N LEU A 73 -18.47 2.36 -9.52
CA LEU A 73 -18.69 2.11 -10.95
C LEU A 73 -19.47 0.81 -11.19
N LYS A 74 -19.75 0.00 -10.16
CA LYS A 74 -20.56 -1.24 -10.25
C LYS A 74 -21.99 -1.03 -10.69
N ASN A 75 -22.58 0.09 -10.27
CA ASN A 75 -23.97 0.42 -10.58
C ASN A 75 -24.15 0.95 -12.01
N ASP A 76 -23.06 1.30 -12.68
CA ASP A 76 -23.04 1.61 -14.10
C ASP A 76 -22.68 0.30 -14.82
N SER A 77 -23.66 -0.35 -15.45
CA SER A 77 -23.56 -1.71 -16.02
C SER A 77 -22.43 -1.90 -17.06
N LEU A 78 -21.68 -0.84 -17.35
CA LEU A 78 -20.61 -0.75 -18.33
C LEU A 78 -19.22 -0.45 -17.72
N LYS A 79 -19.07 -0.26 -16.41
CA LYS A 79 -17.85 0.36 -15.83
C LYS A 79 -17.16 -0.40 -14.69
N PHE A 80 -17.63 -1.60 -14.33
CA PHE A 80 -17.00 -2.45 -13.31
C PHE A 80 -15.83 -3.27 -13.88
N GLY A 81 -14.57 -2.99 -13.49
CA GLY A 81 -13.40 -3.73 -13.98
C GLY A 81 -12.13 -3.58 -13.13
N GLU A 82 -11.08 -4.32 -13.50
CA GLU A 82 -9.73 -4.19 -12.91
C GLU A 82 -8.96 -3.10 -13.66
N TYR A 83 -8.48 -2.11 -12.92
CA TYR A 83 -7.78 -0.95 -13.47
C TYR A 83 -6.28 -1.13 -13.35
N ILE A 84 -5.52 -0.73 -14.37
CA ILE A 84 -4.08 -0.91 -14.40
C ILE A 84 -3.38 0.44 -14.54
N LEU A 85 -2.48 0.71 -13.60
CA LEU A 85 -1.61 1.87 -13.59
C LEU A 85 -0.17 1.42 -13.80
N LYS A 86 0.56 2.12 -14.67
CA LYS A 86 2.01 1.96 -14.80
C LYS A 86 2.71 3.23 -14.33
N MET A 87 3.53 3.10 -13.30
CA MET A 87 4.24 4.21 -12.67
C MET A 87 5.75 4.05 -12.81
N ASP A 88 6.45 5.14 -13.10
CA ASP A 88 7.91 5.17 -13.09
C ASP A 88 8.45 5.04 -11.66
N THR A 89 9.55 4.33 -11.50
CA THR A 89 10.14 4.07 -10.18
C THR A 89 11.00 5.21 -9.65
N GLN A 90 11.50 6.09 -10.53
CA GLN A 90 12.46 7.13 -10.15
C GLN A 90 11.78 8.37 -9.58
N ASP A 91 10.73 8.85 -10.24
CA ASP A 91 10.03 10.10 -9.89
C ASP A 91 8.57 9.88 -9.47
N TYR A 92 8.11 8.62 -9.44
CA TYR A 92 6.71 8.26 -9.23
C TYR A 92 5.77 8.95 -10.24
N SER A 93 6.27 9.35 -11.40
CA SER A 93 5.43 9.84 -12.48
C SER A 93 4.57 8.70 -13.00
N ILE A 94 3.37 9.05 -13.44
CA ILE A 94 2.42 8.09 -14.03
C ILE A 94 2.33 8.44 -15.51
N PRO A 95 3.29 8.00 -16.34
CA PRO A 95 3.27 8.27 -17.77
C PRO A 95 2.10 7.55 -18.45
N HIS A 96 1.61 6.46 -17.84
CA HIS A 96 0.57 5.64 -18.43
C HIS A 96 -0.41 5.17 -17.36
N MET A 97 -1.68 5.50 -17.56
CA MET A 97 -2.79 4.96 -16.78
C MET A 97 -3.86 4.52 -17.74
N HIS A 98 -4.29 3.27 -17.61
CA HIS A 98 -5.22 2.66 -18.54
C HIS A 98 -6.29 1.91 -17.76
N TRP A 99 -7.54 2.33 -17.94
CA TRP A 99 -8.70 1.77 -17.26
C TRP A 99 -9.32 0.72 -18.17
N ILE A 100 -9.20 -0.57 -17.84
CA ILE A 100 -9.85 -1.65 -18.60
C ILE A 100 -11.05 -2.13 -17.82
N CYS A 101 -12.24 -1.94 -18.38
CA CYS A 101 -13.45 -2.59 -17.91
C CYS A 101 -13.97 -3.52 -19.00
N VAL A 102 -13.82 -4.83 -18.82
CA VAL A 102 -14.35 -5.85 -19.75
C VAL A 102 -14.02 -5.48 -21.21
N ASP A 103 -12.74 -5.19 -21.45
CA ASP A 103 -12.17 -4.80 -22.75
C ASP A 103 -12.62 -3.44 -23.32
N LYS A 104 -13.18 -2.54 -22.49
CA LYS A 104 -13.50 -1.16 -22.86
C LYS A 104 -12.71 -0.16 -22.03
N GLU A 105 -12.11 0.83 -22.70
CA GLU A 105 -11.53 1.99 -22.05
C GLU A 105 -12.65 2.86 -21.44
N VAL A 106 -12.43 3.36 -20.22
CA VAL A 106 -13.36 4.26 -19.52
C VAL A 106 -12.65 5.54 -19.13
N GLU A 107 -13.29 6.68 -19.40
CA GLU A 107 -12.82 7.99 -18.94
C GLU A 107 -13.29 8.24 -17.50
N LEU A 108 -12.35 8.44 -16.59
CA LEU A 108 -12.58 8.65 -15.15
C LEU A 108 -11.78 9.87 -14.66
N ASP A 109 -12.11 10.39 -13.47
CA ASP A 109 -11.26 11.38 -12.78
C ASP A 109 -9.92 10.74 -12.41
N THR A 110 -9.04 10.79 -13.39
CA THR A 110 -7.73 10.20 -13.36
C THR A 110 -6.80 10.91 -12.39
N ILE A 111 -7.04 12.19 -12.11
CA ILE A 111 -6.15 13.03 -11.32
C ILE A 111 -6.17 12.58 -9.86
N ARG A 112 -7.36 12.31 -9.31
CA ARG A 112 -7.48 11.85 -7.92
C ARG A 112 -6.85 10.48 -7.70
N LEU A 113 -7.06 9.57 -8.64
CA LEU A 113 -6.52 8.20 -8.58
C LEU A 113 -5.01 8.19 -8.76
N LYS A 114 -4.48 9.03 -9.67
CA LYS A 114 -3.04 9.28 -9.80
C LYS A 114 -2.45 9.82 -8.50
N HIS A 115 -3.08 10.84 -7.91
CA HIS A 115 -2.59 11.45 -6.67
C HIS A 115 -2.59 10.46 -5.51
N LEU A 116 -3.64 9.63 -5.41
CA LEU A 116 -3.72 8.54 -4.45
C LEU A 116 -2.57 7.55 -4.69
N ALA A 117 -2.40 7.04 -5.90
CA ALA A 117 -1.32 6.10 -6.20
C ALA A 117 0.06 6.69 -5.85
N GLN A 118 0.38 7.90 -6.30
CA GLN A 118 1.66 8.56 -6.00
C GLN A 118 1.90 8.73 -4.51
N THR A 119 0.87 9.16 -3.79
CA THR A 119 0.89 9.35 -2.34
C THR A 119 1.29 8.06 -1.63
N PHE A 120 0.61 6.96 -1.92
CA PHE A 120 0.81 5.70 -1.22
C PHE A 120 2.10 5.00 -1.65
N MET A 121 2.51 5.17 -2.92
CA MET A 121 3.78 4.66 -3.43
C MET A 121 5.01 5.32 -2.79
N LYS A 122 4.94 6.60 -2.44
CA LYS A 122 6.01 7.31 -1.71
C LYS A 122 6.40 6.61 -0.41
N TYR A 123 5.42 6.01 0.29
CA TYR A 123 5.65 5.29 1.55
C TYR A 123 5.94 3.80 1.34
N LYS A 124 5.98 3.34 0.09
CA LYS A 124 6.10 1.92 -0.30
C LYS A 124 5.00 1.08 0.35
N ILE A 125 3.75 1.50 0.19
CA ILE A 125 2.58 0.77 0.68
C ILE A 125 2.09 -0.19 -0.43
N PRO A 126 2.23 -1.52 -0.26
CA PRO A 126 1.71 -2.53 -1.17
C PRO A 126 0.23 -2.41 -1.53
N GLY A 127 -0.60 -1.96 -0.59
CA GLY A 127 -2.04 -1.95 -0.80
C GLY A 127 -2.77 -0.89 0.00
N LEU A 128 -3.80 -0.31 -0.61
CA LEU A 128 -4.75 0.57 0.02
C LEU A 128 -6.15 0.15 -0.40
N TYR A 129 -7.05 0.06 0.57
CA TYR A 129 -8.47 -0.10 0.31
C TYR A 129 -9.28 0.87 1.15
N VAL A 130 -10.17 1.62 0.52
CA VAL A 130 -11.20 2.38 1.23
C VAL A 130 -12.54 1.71 0.92
N ASP A 131 -13.16 1.10 1.93
CA ASP A 131 -14.44 0.41 1.70
C ASP A 131 -15.59 1.41 1.49
N THR A 132 -16.77 0.89 1.16
CA THR A 132 -17.97 1.70 0.90
C THR A 132 -18.48 2.43 2.15
N ALA A 133 -18.18 1.92 3.36
CA ALA A 133 -18.46 2.62 4.61
C ALA A 133 -17.48 3.77 4.86
N GLY A 134 -16.29 3.72 4.23
CA GLY A 134 -15.22 4.72 4.36
C GLY A 134 -14.12 4.30 5.33
N ASN A 135 -14.07 3.03 5.73
CA ASN A 135 -12.94 2.50 6.48
C ASN A 135 -11.73 2.42 5.55
N VAL A 136 -10.55 2.80 6.05
CA VAL A 136 -9.31 2.82 5.29
C VAL A 136 -8.42 1.70 5.79
N PHE A 137 -8.01 0.81 4.89
CA PHE A 137 -7.16 -0.34 5.15
C PHE A 137 -5.84 -0.15 4.42
N VAL A 138 -4.74 -0.23 5.15
CA VAL A 138 -3.39 -0.02 4.64
C VAL A 138 -2.58 -1.28 4.84
N TYR A 139 -1.94 -1.73 3.77
CA TYR A 139 -1.15 -2.96 3.70
C TYR A 139 0.30 -2.61 3.46
N ILE A 140 1.20 -2.97 4.38
CA ILE A 140 2.58 -2.44 4.40
C ILE A 140 3.62 -3.50 4.08
N LYS A 141 3.34 -4.76 4.39
CA LYS A 141 4.29 -5.86 4.18
C LYS A 141 4.04 -6.60 2.86
N ASP A 142 2.78 -6.94 2.61
CA ASP A 142 2.29 -7.68 1.45
C ASP A 142 0.79 -7.37 1.27
N PHE A 143 0.14 -7.95 0.26
CA PHE A 143 -1.28 -7.71 -0.04
C PHE A 143 -2.24 -8.49 0.88
N GLU A 144 -1.73 -9.35 1.78
CA GLU A 144 -2.55 -10.22 2.64
C GLU A 144 -2.58 -9.72 4.08
N THR A 145 -1.50 -9.07 4.53
CA THR A 145 -1.27 -8.65 5.90
C THR A 145 -1.60 -7.17 6.05
N MET A 146 -2.86 -6.91 6.38
CA MET A 146 -3.34 -5.59 6.76
C MET A 146 -2.54 -5.06 7.95
N ALA A 147 -1.94 -3.88 7.78
CA ALA A 147 -1.05 -3.30 8.77
C ALA A 147 -1.74 -2.23 9.61
N PHE A 148 -2.54 -1.36 8.99
CA PHE A 148 -3.29 -0.32 9.68
C PHE A 148 -4.74 -0.22 9.19
N VAL A 149 -5.62 0.15 10.11
CA VAL A 149 -7.01 0.46 9.81
C VAL A 149 -7.39 1.80 10.42
N ARG A 150 -8.09 2.62 9.65
CA ARG A 150 -8.84 3.77 10.16
C ARG A 150 -10.31 3.53 9.93
N PHE A 151 -11.09 3.56 11.01
CA PHE A 151 -12.53 3.36 10.92
C PHE A 151 -13.25 4.64 10.54
N ALA A 152 -14.30 4.53 9.73
CA ALA A 152 -15.13 5.66 9.33
C ALA A 152 -15.87 6.29 10.53
N ASN A 153 -16.22 5.46 11.52
CA ASN A 153 -16.89 5.85 12.75
C ASN A 153 -16.78 4.72 13.80
N GLU A 154 -17.28 5.01 15.01
CA GLU A 154 -17.25 4.08 16.14
C GLU A 154 -18.08 2.81 15.92
N ASN A 155 -19.20 2.89 15.18
CA ASN A 155 -20.02 1.72 14.87
C ASN A 155 -19.26 0.73 13.99
N GLU A 156 -18.54 1.23 12.98
CA GLU A 156 -17.69 0.40 12.11
C GLU A 156 -16.54 -0.24 12.90
N ARG A 157 -15.92 0.52 13.83
CA ARG A 157 -14.89 -0.02 14.74
C ARG A 157 -15.45 -1.18 15.56
N LEU A 158 -16.58 -0.99 16.23
CA LEU A 158 -17.22 -2.00 17.08
C LEU A 158 -17.64 -3.25 16.30
N LYS A 159 -18.17 -3.05 15.08
CA LYS A 159 -18.53 -4.16 14.17
C LYS A 159 -17.31 -5.01 13.85
N ARG A 160 -16.20 -4.39 13.47
CA ARG A 160 -14.95 -5.06 13.06
C ARG A 160 -14.15 -5.62 14.24
N SER A 161 -14.35 -5.12 15.46
CA SER A 161 -13.79 -5.71 16.68
C SER A 161 -14.26 -7.14 16.96
N LYS A 162 -15.30 -7.62 16.25
CA LYS A 162 -15.74 -9.02 16.29
C LYS A 162 -14.88 -9.94 15.41
N GLU A 163 -14.22 -9.40 14.41
CA GLU A 163 -13.38 -10.14 13.46
C GLU A 163 -11.93 -10.23 13.96
N TYR A 164 -11.41 -9.13 14.52
CA TYR A 164 -10.04 -9.01 14.98
C TYR A 164 -9.93 -8.13 16.24
N THR A 165 -8.85 -8.32 17.00
CA THR A 165 -8.51 -7.43 18.11
C THR A 165 -7.74 -6.23 17.60
N TRP A 166 -8.40 -5.07 17.54
CA TRP A 166 -7.80 -3.80 17.10
C TRP A 166 -7.22 -3.02 18.27
N LYS A 167 -5.97 -2.60 18.17
CA LYS A 167 -5.31 -1.72 19.14
C LYS A 167 -5.06 -0.36 18.52
N LYS A 168 -5.51 0.70 19.19
CA LYS A 168 -5.21 2.08 18.79
C LYS A 168 -3.70 2.28 18.79
N ILE A 169 -3.16 2.83 17.70
CA ILE A 169 -1.73 3.09 17.59
C ILE A 169 -1.39 4.28 18.48
N LYS A 170 -0.32 4.14 19.29
CA LYS A 170 0.13 5.22 20.18
C LYS A 170 0.45 6.47 19.35
N ASN A 171 0.03 7.63 19.85
CA ASN A 171 0.22 8.94 19.23
C ASN A 171 -0.54 9.15 17.91
N THR A 172 -1.60 8.39 17.67
CA THR A 172 -2.57 8.67 16.60
C THR A 172 -3.97 8.66 17.19
N ASP A 173 -4.88 9.45 16.63
CA ASP A 173 -6.28 9.45 17.04
C ASP A 173 -7.16 8.50 16.26
N ASN A 174 -6.81 8.25 15.00
CA ASN A 174 -7.69 7.62 14.04
C ASN A 174 -7.21 6.23 13.55
N TRP A 175 -6.00 5.81 13.90
CA TRP A 175 -5.39 4.59 13.37
C TRP A 175 -5.30 3.45 14.39
N TYR A 176 -5.50 2.23 13.89
CA TYR A 176 -5.52 0.97 14.62
C TYR A 176 -4.64 -0.06 13.92
N LYS A 177 -4.09 -1.00 14.70
CA LYS A 177 -3.30 -2.15 14.24
C LYS A 177 -3.74 -3.42 14.98
#